data_AF-A0A2H0WRQ0-F1
#
_entry.id   AF-A0A2H0WRQ0-F1
#
_cell.length_a   1.000
_cell.length_b   1.000
_cell.length_c   1.000
_cell.angle_alpha   90.00
_cell.angle_beta   90.00
_cell.angle_gamma   90.00
#
_symmetry.space_group_name_H-M   'P 1'
#
loop_
_entity.id
_entity.type
_entity.pdbx_description
1 polymer ?
#
loop_
_entity_poly.entity_id
_entity_poly.type
_entity_poly.pdbx_seq_one_letter_code
_entity_poly.pdbx_strand_id
1 'polypeptide(L)'
;MNSDLANFSTDLLRISYWIYQGQDLMAGNFLNFCRKNYKNINPKIGCYKNIWEEFDKISNFGTNRIQSSERALTLSRILLMYQ
;
A
#
# COMPACT_ATOMS: atom_id res chain seq x y z
N MET A 1 16.14 9.27 -7.70
CA MET A 1 14.69 9.26 -7.38
C MET A 1 14.12 8.01 -8.00
N ASN A 2 13.75 7.06 -7.17
CA ASN A 2 13.13 5.80 -7.53
C ASN A 2 11.65 6.07 -7.82
N SER A 3 11.35 6.31 -9.10
CA SER A 3 10.00 6.62 -9.59
C SER A 3 8.98 5.57 -9.16
N ASP A 4 9.38 4.30 -9.03
CA ASP A 4 8.48 3.22 -8.65
C ASP A 4 8.08 3.33 -7.18
N LEU A 5 8.99 3.73 -6.30
CA LEU A 5 8.66 3.98 -4.88
C LEU A 5 7.74 5.19 -4.71
N ALA A 6 7.99 6.26 -5.47
CA ALA A 6 7.14 7.45 -5.47
C ALA A 6 5.70 7.14 -5.94
N ASN A 7 5.60 6.40 -7.05
CA ASN A 7 4.32 6.00 -7.62
C ASN A 7 3.58 5.03 -6.68
N PHE A 8 4.30 4.04 -6.12
CA PHE A 8 3.71 3.08 -5.20
C PHE A 8 3.23 3.74 -3.91
N SER A 9 4.00 4.70 -3.37
CA SER A 9 3.55 5.54 -2.25
C SER A 9 2.24 6.24 -2.57
N THR A 10 2.18 6.91 -3.73
CA THR A 10 0.99 7.66 -4.16
C THR A 10 -0.24 6.76 -4.29
N ASP A 11 -0.08 5.58 -4.87
CA ASP A 11 -1.19 4.63 -5.03
C ASP A 11 -1.65 4.05 -3.70
N LEU A 12 -0.74 3.76 -2.77
CA LEU A 12 -1.11 3.32 -1.42
C LEU A 12 -1.86 4.40 -0.63
N LEU A 13 -1.53 5.68 -0.82
CA LEU A 13 -2.28 6.79 -0.24
C LEU A 13 -3.72 6.86 -0.80
N ARG A 14 -3.91 6.62 -2.11
CA ARG A 14 -5.25 6.53 -2.69
C ARG A 14 -6.03 5.34 -2.14
N ILE A 15 -5.36 4.18 -2.03
CA ILE A 15 -5.94 2.96 -1.46
C ILE A 15 -6.37 3.19 -0.01
N SER A 16 -5.56 3.86 0.82
CA SER A 16 -5.97 4.16 2.21
C SER A 16 -7.27 4.96 2.25
N TYR A 17 -7.39 5.98 1.39
CA TYR A 17 -8.59 6.79 1.31
C TYR A 17 -9.81 5.97 0.85
N TRP A 18 -9.67 5.13 -0.18
CA TRP A 18 -10.76 4.28 -0.65
C TRP A 18 -11.19 3.24 0.36
N ILE A 19 -10.25 2.60 1.05
CA ILE A 19 -10.56 1.67 2.14
C ILE A 19 -11.37 2.41 3.21
N TYR A 20 -10.91 3.57 3.67
CA TYR A 20 -11.63 4.35 4.69
C TYR A 20 -13.05 4.73 4.27
N GLN A 21 -13.23 5.18 3.02
CA GLN A 21 -14.53 5.56 2.46
C GLN A 21 -15.42 4.36 2.10
N GLY A 22 -14.92 3.14 2.18
CA GLY A 22 -15.65 1.93 1.81
C GLY A 22 -15.82 1.69 0.32
N GLN A 23 -14.93 2.25 -0.49
CA GLN A 23 -14.88 2.02 -1.93
C GLN A 23 -14.11 0.72 -2.24
N ASP A 24 -14.63 -0.40 -1.73
CA ASP A 24 -13.94 -1.70 -1.69
C ASP A 24 -13.52 -2.19 -3.09
N LEU A 25 -14.36 -1.94 -4.11
CA LEU A 25 -14.08 -2.32 -5.49
C LEU A 25 -12.88 -1.55 -6.07
N MET A 26 -12.80 -0.24 -5.80
CA MET A 26 -11.65 0.57 -6.23
C MET A 26 -10.38 0.18 -5.47
N ALA A 27 -10.48 0.03 -4.15
CA ALA A 27 -9.38 -0.38 -3.31
C ALA A 27 -8.81 -1.74 -3.75
N GLY A 28 -9.67 -2.75 -3.97
CA GLY A 28 -9.26 -4.07 -4.43
C GLY A 28 -8.61 -4.05 -5.81
N ASN A 29 -9.18 -3.30 -6.76
CA ASN A 29 -8.60 -3.17 -8.11
C ASN A 29 -7.20 -2.54 -8.07
N PHE A 30 -7.01 -1.49 -7.27
CA PHE A 30 -5.73 -0.83 -7.16
C PHE A 30 -4.70 -1.61 -6.34
N LEU A 31 -5.13 -2.40 -5.36
CA LEU A 31 -4.24 -3.35 -4.69
C LEU A 31 -3.69 -4.38 -5.69
N ASN A 32 -4.56 -4.95 -6.53
CA ASN A 32 -4.14 -5.86 -7.61
C ASN A 32 -3.19 -5.18 -8.61
N PHE A 33 -3.47 -3.92 -8.98
CA PHE A 33 -2.59 -3.11 -9.82
C PHE A 33 -1.21 -2.93 -9.18
N CYS A 34 -1.16 -2.53 -7.91
CA CYS A 34 0.09 -2.31 -7.19
C CYS A 34 0.93 -3.59 -7.11
N ARG A 35 0.30 -4.72 -6.77
CA ARG A 35 0.99 -6.02 -6.69
C ARG A 35 1.63 -6.42 -8.02
N LYS A 36 1.01 -6.09 -9.15
CA LYS A 36 1.52 -6.42 -10.49
C LYS A 36 2.65 -5.49 -10.92
N ASN A 37 2.45 -4.17 -10.79
CA ASN A 37 3.36 -3.17 -11.33
C ASN A 37 4.59 -2.93 -10.45
N TYR A 38 4.48 -3.12 -9.14
CA TYR A 38 5.55 -2.81 -8.20
C TYR A 38 6.28 -4.05 -7.66
N LYS A 39 5.96 -5.27 -8.13
CA LYS A 39 6.50 -6.55 -7.62
C LYS A 39 8.03 -6.65 -7.51
N ASN A 40 8.76 -5.86 -8.31
CA ASN A 40 10.22 -5.89 -8.37
C ASN A 40 10.88 -4.93 -7.36
N ILE A 41 10.09 -4.13 -6.64
CA ILE A 41 10.62 -3.25 -5.60
C ILE A 41 11.27 -4.09 -4.50
N ASN A 42 12.41 -3.61 -4.00
CA ASN A 42 13.10 -4.24 -2.87
C ASN A 42 12.11 -4.42 -1.71
N PRO A 43 11.87 -5.66 -1.24
CA PRO A 43 10.91 -5.91 -0.17
C PRO A 43 11.32 -5.28 1.17
N LYS A 44 12.62 -5.07 1.41
CA LYS A 44 13.13 -4.57 2.69
C LYS A 44 13.30 -3.05 2.64
N ILE A 45 12.29 -2.33 3.10
CA ILE A 45 12.27 -0.85 3.14
C ILE A 45 11.85 -0.37 4.53
N GLY A 46 12.59 0.61 5.06
CA GLY A 46 12.33 1.19 6.38
C GLY A 46 12.44 0.16 7.50
N CYS A 47 11.49 0.21 8.43
CA CYS A 47 11.43 -0.71 9.57
C CYS A 47 10.86 -2.10 9.21
N TYR A 48 10.34 -2.29 7.99
CA TYR A 48 9.74 -3.55 7.61
C TYR A 48 10.77 -4.55 7.12
N LYS A 49 10.65 -5.78 7.61
CA LYS A 49 11.38 -6.93 7.06
C LYS A 49 10.97 -7.18 5.60
N ASN A 50 9.68 -7.01 5.32
CA ASN A 50 9.08 -7.17 4.01
C ASN A 50 7.82 -6.31 3.87
N ILE A 51 7.83 -5.34 2.96
CA ILE A 51 6.67 -4.47 2.67
C ILE A 51 5.48 -5.25 2.09
N TRP A 52 5.72 -6.40 1.45
CA TRP A 52 4.66 -7.21 0.86
C TRP A 52 3.83 -7.95 1.90
N GLU A 53 4.40 -8.28 3.05
CA GLU A 53 3.64 -8.83 4.19
C GLU A 53 2.68 -7.77 4.75
N GLU A 54 3.10 -6.51 4.79
CA GLU A 54 2.26 -5.38 5.18
C GLU A 54 1.18 -5.12 4.13
N PHE A 55 1.53 -5.25 2.85
CA PHE A 55 0.60 -5.16 1.74
C PHE A 55 -0.49 -6.24 1.79
N ASP A 56 -0.14 -7.47 2.14
CA ASP A 56 -1.10 -8.57 2.27
C ASP A 56 -2.07 -8.31 3.43
N LYS A 57 -1.60 -7.73 4.54
CA LYS A 57 -2.45 -7.30 5.65
C LYS A 57 -3.43 -6.20 5.23
N ILE A 58 -2.98 -5.21 4.45
CA ILE A 58 -3.84 -4.17 3.87
C ILE A 58 -4.92 -4.80 2.98
N SER A 59 -4.55 -5.82 2.20
CA SER A 59 -5.47 -6.48 1.26
C SER A 59 -6.62 -7.22 1.96
N ASN A 60 -6.51 -7.51 3.26
CA ASN A 60 -7.57 -8.09 4.07
C ASN A 60 -8.48 -7.03 4.76
N PHE A 61 -8.74 -5.92 4.06
CA PHE A 61 -9.48 -4.77 4.63
C PHE A 61 -10.94 -5.05 4.97
N GLY A 62 -11.51 -6.16 4.51
CA GLY A 62 -12.85 -6.61 4.91
C GLY A 62 -12.97 -7.00 6.39
N THR A 63 -11.86 -7.37 7.04
CA THR A 63 -11.85 -7.76 8.46
C THR A 63 -11.79 -6.56 9.39
N ASN A 64 -10.95 -5.58 9.08
CA ASN A 64 -10.83 -4.33 9.85
C ASN A 64 -10.41 -3.17 8.93
N ARG A 65 -11.41 -2.40 8.51
CA ARG A 65 -11.26 -1.32 7.52
C ARG A 65 -10.36 -0.19 8.02
N ILE A 66 -10.58 0.30 9.24
CA ILE A 66 -9.82 1.43 9.80
C ILE A 66 -8.34 1.05 9.89
N GLN A 67 -8.05 -0.12 10.48
CA GLN A 67 -6.68 -0.58 10.63
C GLN A 67 -5.98 -0.79 9.28
N SER A 68 -6.70 -1.27 8.27
CA SER A 68 -6.13 -1.50 6.93
C SER A 68 -5.87 -0.19 6.19
N SER A 69 -6.76 0.79 6.34
CA SER A 69 -6.56 2.16 5.85
C SER A 69 -5.32 2.80 6.49
N GLU A 70 -5.20 2.75 7.82
CA GLU A 70 -4.05 3.31 8.54
C GLU A 70 -2.75 2.62 8.13
N ARG A 71 -2.77 1.30 7.93
CA ARG A 71 -1.59 0.55 7.48
C ARG A 71 -1.19 0.94 6.06
N ALA A 72 -2.14 1.12 5.14
CA ALA A 72 -1.88 1.61 3.79
C ALA A 72 -1.28 3.01 3.79
N LEU A 73 -1.81 3.90 4.62
CA LEU A 73 -1.27 5.25 4.81
C LEU A 73 0.15 5.21 5.41
N THR A 74 0.38 4.37 6.41
CA THR A 74 1.70 4.23 7.05
C THR A 74 2.74 3.73 6.03
N LEU A 75 2.39 2.72 5.25
CA LEU A 75 3.26 2.18 4.21
C LEU A 75 3.54 3.22 3.12
N SER A 76 2.54 4.01 2.71
CA SER A 76 2.76 5.08 1.72
C SER A 76 3.78 6.10 2.20
N ARG A 77 3.70 6.52 3.47
CA ARG A 77 4.67 7.45 4.08
C ARG A 77 6.07 6.86 4.14
N ILE A 78 6.19 5.57 4.49
CA ILE A 78 7.49 4.90 4.53
C ILE A 78 8.09 4.84 3.13
N LEU A 79 7.35 4.42 2.10
CA LEU A 79 7.88 4.36 0.73
C LEU A 79 8.33 5.74 0.22
N LEU A 80 7.59 6.80 0.56
CA LEU A 80 7.94 8.18 0.19
C LEU A 80 9.27 8.64 0.80
N MET A 81 9.59 8.18 2.02
CA MET A 81 10.84 8.56 2.71
C MET A 81 12.08 7.88 2.12
N TYR A 82 11.91 6.80 1.36
CA TYR A 82 13.00 5.97 0.82
C TYR A 82 13.06 5.97 -0.72
N GLN A 83 12.33 6.87 -1.39
CA GLN A 83 12.34 7.06 -2.85
C GLN A 83 13.62 7.74 -3.36
#